data_AF-A0A432Y629-F1
#
_entry.id   AF-A0A432Y629-F1
#
_cell.length_a   1.000
_cell.length_b   1.000
_cell.length_c   1.000
_cell.angle_alpha   90.00
_cell.angle_beta   90.00
_cell.angle_gamma   90.00
#
_symmetry.space_group_name_H-M   'P 1'
#
loop_
_entity.id
_entity.type
_entity.pdbx_description
1 polymer ?
#
loop_
_entity_poly.entity_id
_entity_poly.type
_entity_poly.pdbx_seq_one_letter_code
_entity_poly.pdbx_strand_id
1 'polypeptide(L)'
;MKHYANLYVDELKPSSEWLTLNRFAAYTGALVVVFIVTFIVLFLLARYQHANYVESYARASELSTELQTKQAQLEAAMKNSTLSAEINDVQQQLTLRQRLLAQMQNITGRNQVSFSQLLQDLAAADDQVIWLQRIMLTNDALTLQGRTLQPQTLPTWLAEFSSYPALKERPFGVFEIRDEGELGLQFTVGHLDHARNVSASAGRSQP
;
A
#
# COMPACT_ATOMS: atom_id res chain seq x y z
N MET A 1 89.70 -10.20 107.85
CA MET A 1 88.51 -9.90 107.02
C MET A 1 88.58 -10.78 105.78
N LYS A 2 87.56 -11.59 105.48
CA LYS A 2 87.53 -12.51 104.31
C LYS A 2 86.51 -11.98 103.30
N HIS A 3 86.96 -11.68 102.09
CA HIS A 3 86.10 -11.29 100.97
C HIS A 3 85.68 -12.56 100.21
N TYR A 4 84.37 -12.84 100.20
CA TYR A 4 83.81 -13.85 99.31
C TYR A 4 83.70 -13.23 97.91
N ALA A 5 84.57 -13.65 96.99
CA ALA A 5 84.41 -13.33 95.58
C ALA A 5 83.22 -14.14 95.06
N ASN A 6 82.16 -13.45 94.65
CA ASN A 6 81.01 -14.09 94.00
C ASN A 6 81.41 -14.49 92.58
N LEU A 7 81.73 -15.77 92.38
CA LEU A 7 82.06 -16.37 91.08
C LEU A 7 80.81 -16.75 90.26
N TYR A 8 79.62 -16.35 90.71
CA TYR A 8 78.39 -16.56 89.95
C TYR A 8 78.30 -15.51 88.83
N VAL A 9 78.96 -15.80 87.71
CA VAL A 9 78.91 -14.99 86.49
C VAL A 9 77.55 -15.20 85.83
N ASP A 10 76.91 -14.13 85.36
CA ASP A 10 75.60 -14.17 84.68
C ASP A 10 75.57 -15.11 83.45
N GLU A 11 76.73 -15.46 82.92
CA GLU A 11 76.94 -16.39 81.81
C GLU A 11 76.64 -17.86 82.16
N LEU A 12 76.56 -18.23 83.45
CA LEU A 12 76.21 -19.59 83.91
C LEU A 12 74.70 -19.79 84.16
N LYS A 13 73.83 -18.84 83.80
CA LYS A 13 72.38 -19.11 83.82
C LYS A 13 72.04 -20.13 82.73
N PRO A 14 71.41 -21.27 83.07
CA PRO A 14 70.92 -22.21 82.05
C PRO A 14 69.92 -21.46 81.18
N SER A 15 70.28 -21.26 79.91
CA SER A 15 69.40 -20.69 78.90
C SER A 15 68.17 -21.57 78.81
N SER A 16 67.06 -21.07 79.36
CA SER A 16 65.77 -21.73 79.19
C SER A 16 65.43 -21.59 77.72
N GLU A 17 65.60 -22.66 76.96
CA GLU A 17 65.19 -22.70 75.56
C GLU A 17 63.66 -22.69 75.52
N TRP A 18 63.08 -21.51 75.36
CA TRP A 18 61.62 -21.35 75.21
C TRP A 18 61.11 -22.04 73.94
N LEU A 19 62.04 -22.47 73.08
CA LEU A 19 61.83 -23.13 71.80
C LEU A 19 62.45 -24.53 71.76
N THR A 20 62.15 -25.40 72.72
CA THR A 20 62.43 -26.85 72.57
C THR A 20 61.89 -27.35 71.22
N LEU A 21 62.73 -28.02 70.42
CA LEU A 21 62.44 -28.49 69.05
C LEU A 21 61.06 -29.16 68.91
N ASN A 22 60.64 -29.88 69.95
CA ASN A 22 59.35 -30.56 70.01
C ASN A 22 58.14 -29.61 70.01
N ARG A 23 58.22 -28.46 70.70
CA ARG A 23 57.14 -27.44 70.71
C ARG A 23 57.05 -26.74 69.36
N PHE A 24 58.19 -26.40 68.75
CA PHE A 24 58.22 -25.81 67.40
C PHE A 24 57.65 -26.75 66.34
N ALA A 25 57.99 -28.05 66.41
CA ALA A 25 57.42 -29.08 65.55
C ALA A 25 55.90 -29.23 65.75
N ALA A 26 55.41 -29.18 67.00
CA ALA A 26 53.98 -29.26 67.30
C ALA A 26 53.19 -28.06 66.75
N TYR A 27 53.67 -26.83 66.94
CA TYR A 27 53.02 -25.63 66.39
C TYR A 27 53.04 -25.63 64.86
N THR A 28 54.17 -26.02 64.24
CA THR A 28 54.27 -26.11 62.78
C THR A 28 53.34 -27.17 62.24
N GLY A 29 53.27 -28.34 62.88
CA GLY A 29 52.32 -29.41 62.53
C GLY A 29 50.86 -28.95 62.65
N ALA A 30 50.50 -28.29 63.75
CA ALA A 30 49.17 -27.75 63.94
C ALA A 30 48.82 -26.70 62.86
N LEU A 31 49.75 -25.81 62.52
CA LEU A 31 49.57 -24.81 61.47
C LEU A 31 49.37 -25.46 60.10
N VAL A 32 50.16 -26.47 59.75
CA VAL A 32 50.01 -27.24 58.51
C VAL A 32 48.64 -27.92 58.45
N VAL A 33 48.19 -28.53 59.55
CA VAL A 33 46.85 -29.16 59.61
C VAL A 33 45.76 -28.11 59.38
N VAL A 34 45.85 -26.94 60.02
CA VAL A 34 44.88 -25.84 59.80
C VAL A 34 44.88 -25.37 58.35
N PHE A 35 46.05 -25.25 57.71
CA PHE A 35 46.15 -24.89 56.30
C PHE A 35 45.52 -25.95 55.39
N ILE A 36 45.77 -27.23 55.65
CA ILE A 36 45.18 -28.34 54.88
C ILE A 36 43.66 -28.34 55.02
N VAL A 37 43.14 -28.21 56.24
CA VAL A 37 41.69 -28.16 56.49
C VAL A 37 41.07 -26.95 55.79
N THR A 38 41.69 -25.78 55.90
CA THR A 38 41.21 -24.56 55.23
C THR A 38 41.21 -24.71 53.72
N PHE A 39 42.27 -25.31 53.15
CA PHE A 39 42.36 -25.58 51.72
C PHE A 39 41.27 -26.53 51.24
N ILE A 40 41.01 -27.63 51.97
CA ILE A 40 39.95 -28.58 51.65
C ILE A 40 38.57 -27.91 51.69
N VAL A 41 38.30 -27.11 52.74
CA VAL A 41 37.02 -26.39 52.88
C VAL A 41 36.82 -25.41 51.72
N LEU A 42 37.83 -24.60 51.39
CA LEU A 42 37.77 -23.66 50.28
C LEU A 42 37.59 -24.37 48.93
N PHE A 43 38.28 -25.50 48.72
CA PHE A 43 38.15 -26.29 47.50
C PHE A 43 36.75 -26.88 47.33
N LEU A 44 36.17 -27.42 48.40
CA LEU A 44 34.79 -27.94 48.38
C LEU A 44 33.78 -26.81 48.13
N LEU A 45 33.95 -25.66 48.76
CA LEU A 45 33.08 -24.50 48.56
C LEU A 45 33.15 -23.99 47.13
N ALA A 46 34.35 -23.90 46.55
CA ALA A 46 34.57 -23.48 45.16
C ALA A 46 33.92 -24.46 44.17
N ARG A 47 34.05 -25.78 44.40
CA ARG A 47 33.41 -26.82 43.59
C ARG A 47 31.87 -26.70 43.62
N TYR A 48 31.29 -26.48 44.79
CA TYR A 48 29.84 -26.35 44.93
C TYR A 48 29.29 -25.11 44.21
N GLN A 49 29.99 -23.97 44.34
CA GLN A 49 29.59 -22.76 43.62
C GLN A 49 29.71 -22.94 42.10
N HIS A 50 30.81 -23.52 41.61
CA HIS A 50 31.04 -23.70 40.17
C HIS A 50 29.97 -24.59 39.52
N ALA A 51 29.52 -25.65 40.20
CA ALA A 51 28.47 -26.54 39.69
C ALA A 51 27.14 -25.80 39.45
N ASN A 52 26.71 -24.99 40.41
CA ASN A 52 25.46 -24.22 40.32
C ASN A 52 25.53 -23.14 39.22
N TYR A 53 26.68 -22.48 39.08
CA TYR A 53 26.89 -21.47 38.04
C TYR A 53 26.86 -22.09 36.63
N VAL A 54 27.56 -23.22 36.42
CA VAL A 54 27.60 -23.89 35.11
C VAL A 54 26.21 -24.37 34.69
N GLU A 55 25.42 -24.94 35.61
CA GLU A 55 24.07 -25.40 35.30
C GLU A 55 23.13 -24.23 34.96
N SER A 56 23.21 -23.13 35.71
CA SER A 56 22.40 -21.93 35.44
C SER A 56 22.77 -21.29 34.10
N TYR A 57 24.06 -21.26 33.75
CA TYR A 57 24.55 -20.71 32.50
C TYR A 57 24.14 -21.59 31.31
N ALA A 58 24.21 -22.92 31.47
CA ALA A 58 23.78 -23.86 30.45
C ALA A 58 22.28 -23.70 30.14
N ARG A 59 21.42 -23.62 31.18
CA ARG A 59 19.98 -23.36 30.99
C ARG A 59 19.72 -22.00 30.33
N ALA A 60 20.43 -20.95 30.73
CA ALA A 60 20.28 -19.63 30.12
C ALA A 60 20.68 -19.63 28.64
N SER A 61 21.73 -20.38 28.27
CA SER A 61 22.17 -20.54 26.89
C SER A 61 21.20 -21.38 26.05
N GLU A 62 20.57 -22.40 26.63
CA GLU A 62 19.55 -23.20 25.96
C GLU A 62 18.30 -22.34 25.67
N LEU A 63 17.86 -21.57 26.67
CA LEU A 63 16.72 -20.66 26.54
C LEU A 63 16.97 -19.56 25.49
N SER A 64 18.18 -19.01 25.43
CA SER A 64 18.52 -17.99 24.43
C SER A 64 18.52 -18.56 23.02
N THR A 65 19.00 -19.79 22.86
CA THR A 65 18.97 -20.51 21.58
C THR A 65 17.53 -20.79 21.17
N GLU A 66 16.68 -21.25 22.08
CA GLU A 66 15.26 -21.47 21.80
C GLU A 66 14.57 -20.17 21.39
N LEU A 67 14.78 -19.07 22.11
CA LEU A 67 14.24 -17.77 21.74
C LEU A 67 14.70 -17.33 20.35
N GLN A 68 15.98 -17.50 20.02
CA GLN A 68 16.52 -17.15 18.71
C GLN A 68 15.87 -17.99 17.59
N THR A 69 15.63 -19.28 17.82
CA THR A 69 14.93 -20.14 16.84
C THR A 69 13.47 -19.74 16.66
N LYS A 70 12.76 -19.42 17.75
CA LYS A 70 11.37 -18.96 17.71
C LYS A 70 11.26 -17.61 17.01
N GLN A 71 12.22 -16.72 17.24
CA GLN A 71 12.27 -15.42 16.60
C GLN A 71 12.56 -15.55 15.10
N ALA A 72 13.49 -16.42 14.70
CA ALA A 72 13.73 -16.73 13.29
C ALA A 72 12.51 -17.37 12.60
N GLN A 73 11.77 -18.24 13.30
CA GLN A 73 10.50 -18.82 12.81
C GLN A 73 9.43 -17.75 12.64
N LEU A 74 9.32 -16.81 13.58
CA LEU A 74 8.38 -15.69 13.51
C LEU A 74 8.74 -14.74 12.37
N GLU A 75 10.01 -14.39 12.21
CA GLU A 75 10.49 -13.57 11.10
C GLU A 75 10.26 -14.25 9.75
N ALA A 76 10.51 -15.57 9.64
CA ALA A 76 10.19 -16.34 8.44
C ALA A 76 8.68 -16.36 8.16
N ALA A 77 7.85 -16.53 9.20
CA ALA A 77 6.40 -16.48 9.09
C ALA A 77 5.88 -15.08 8.70
N MET A 78 6.50 -14.00 9.18
CA MET A 78 6.19 -12.62 8.79
C MET A 78 6.71 -12.29 7.39
N LYS A 79 7.79 -12.95 6.94
CA LYS A 79 8.30 -12.90 5.57
C LYS A 79 7.39 -13.60 4.55
N ASN A 80 6.32 -14.28 5.01
CA ASN A 80 5.08 -14.49 4.22
C ASN A 80 4.34 -13.17 3.91
N SER A 81 5.04 -12.03 3.93
CA SER A 81 4.80 -10.86 3.09
C SER A 81 4.41 -11.21 1.65
N THR A 82 4.77 -12.40 1.14
CA THR A 82 4.19 -12.97 -0.10
C THR A 82 2.66 -12.96 -0.09
N LEU A 83 2.02 -13.33 1.02
CA LEU A 83 0.56 -13.30 1.14
C LEU A 83 0.02 -11.86 1.12
N SER A 84 0.73 -10.92 1.75
CA SER A 84 0.35 -9.50 1.69
C SER A 84 0.55 -8.89 0.31
N ALA A 85 1.59 -9.32 -0.42
CA ALA A 85 1.84 -8.91 -1.79
C ALA A 85 0.81 -9.50 -2.76
N GLU A 86 0.43 -10.77 -2.57
CA GLU A 86 -0.59 -11.45 -3.36
C GLU A 86 -1.99 -10.84 -3.13
N ILE A 87 -2.32 -10.51 -1.88
CA ILE A 87 -3.54 -9.76 -1.56
C ILE A 87 -3.51 -8.38 -2.25
N ASN A 88 -2.38 -7.67 -2.23
CA ASN A 88 -2.27 -6.37 -2.88
C ASN A 88 -2.44 -6.47 -4.40
N ASP A 89 -1.83 -7.46 -5.04
CA ASP A 89 -1.96 -7.70 -6.48
C ASP A 89 -3.41 -8.00 -6.87
N VAL A 90 -4.07 -8.90 -6.13
CA VAL A 90 -5.48 -9.23 -6.35
C VAL A 90 -6.37 -7.99 -6.15
N GLN A 91 -6.11 -7.16 -5.13
CA GLN A 91 -6.85 -5.93 -4.88
C GLN A 91 -6.68 -4.91 -6.04
N GLN A 92 -5.46 -4.79 -6.57
CA GLN A 92 -5.17 -3.91 -7.71
C GLN A 92 -5.89 -4.40 -8.97
N GLN A 93 -5.84 -5.69 -9.26
CA GLN A 93 -6.55 -6.29 -10.40
C GLN A 93 -8.06 -6.08 -10.30
N LEU A 94 -8.64 -6.25 -9.11
CA LEU A 94 -10.06 -6.04 -8.86
C LEU A 94 -10.46 -4.57 -9.11
N THR A 95 -9.65 -3.64 -8.61
CA THR A 95 -9.87 -2.20 -8.80
C THR A 95 -9.80 -1.81 -10.29
N LEU A 96 -8.85 -2.35 -11.04
CA LEU A 96 -8.73 -2.13 -12.49
C LEU A 96 -9.97 -2.64 -13.24
N ARG A 97 -10.42 -3.87 -12.95
CA ARG A 97 -11.62 -4.46 -13.57
C ARG A 97 -12.88 -3.64 -13.25
N GLN A 98 -13.02 -3.16 -12.02
CA GLN A 98 -14.15 -2.31 -11.63
C GLN A 98 -14.15 -0.98 -12.38
N ARG A 99 -12.99 -0.31 -12.54
CA ARG A 99 -12.89 0.92 -13.33
C ARG A 99 -13.27 0.69 -14.79
N LEU A 100 -12.80 -0.41 -15.39
CA LEU A 100 -13.18 -0.78 -16.75
C LEU A 100 -14.69 -0.97 -16.88
N LEU A 101 -15.32 -1.72 -15.97
CA LEU A 101 -16.77 -1.90 -15.95
C LEU A 101 -17.52 -0.57 -15.81
N ALA A 102 -17.07 0.32 -14.93
CA ALA A 102 -17.68 1.64 -14.76
C ALA A 102 -17.54 2.52 -16.01
N GLN A 103 -16.41 2.44 -16.72
CA GLN A 103 -16.22 3.14 -17.99
C GLN A 103 -17.13 2.57 -19.08
N MET A 104 -17.24 1.25 -19.21
CA MET A 104 -18.14 0.63 -20.19
C MET A 104 -19.60 0.96 -19.90
N GLN A 105 -20.03 0.94 -18.64
CA GLN A 105 -21.40 1.32 -18.24
C GLN A 105 -21.69 2.79 -18.55
N ASN A 106 -20.73 3.70 -18.35
CA ASN A 106 -20.91 5.10 -18.72
C ASN A 106 -21.05 5.28 -20.24
N ILE A 107 -20.31 4.52 -21.05
CA ILE A 107 -20.37 4.60 -22.51
C ILE A 107 -21.68 3.98 -23.03
N THR A 108 -22.07 2.81 -22.55
CA THR A 108 -23.23 2.07 -23.06
C THR A 108 -24.55 2.61 -22.49
N GLY A 109 -24.62 2.89 -21.20
CA GLY A 109 -25.85 3.29 -20.51
C GLY A 109 -26.35 4.68 -20.90
N ARG A 110 -25.43 5.63 -21.13
CA ARG A 110 -25.81 7.00 -21.54
C ARG A 110 -26.36 7.05 -22.97
N ASN A 111 -25.79 6.26 -23.88
CA ASN A 111 -26.12 6.37 -25.30
C ASN A 111 -27.45 5.69 -25.66
N GLN A 112 -27.76 4.55 -25.03
CA GLN A 112 -28.90 3.71 -25.45
C GLN A 112 -30.26 4.29 -25.02
N VAL A 113 -30.35 4.87 -23.83
CA VAL A 113 -31.56 5.54 -23.33
C VAL A 113 -31.79 6.87 -24.04
N SER A 114 -30.72 7.66 -24.26
CA SER A 114 -30.80 8.96 -24.94
C SER A 114 -31.25 8.85 -26.40
N PHE A 115 -30.77 7.85 -27.14
CA PHE A 115 -31.10 7.71 -28.57
C PHE A 115 -32.55 7.26 -28.80
N SER A 116 -33.05 6.33 -28.00
CA SER A 116 -34.41 5.80 -28.15
C SER A 116 -35.46 6.89 -27.87
N GLN A 117 -35.26 7.67 -26.81
CA GLN A 117 -36.15 8.77 -26.45
C GLN A 117 -36.10 9.92 -27.48
N LEU A 118 -34.90 10.23 -28.01
CA LEU A 118 -34.76 11.21 -29.08
C LEU A 118 -35.52 10.82 -30.36
N LEU A 119 -35.39 9.56 -30.80
CA LEU A 119 -36.10 9.11 -32.00
C LEU A 119 -37.61 9.11 -31.80
N GLN A 120 -38.07 8.84 -30.58
CA GLN A 120 -39.49 8.90 -30.23
C GLN A 120 -40.02 10.33 -30.25
N ASP A 121 -39.29 11.29 -29.65
CA ASP A 121 -39.63 12.72 -29.70
C ASP A 121 -39.61 13.25 -31.14
N LEU A 122 -38.64 12.82 -31.95
CA LEU A 122 -38.55 13.21 -33.37
C LEU A 122 -39.69 12.63 -34.22
N ALA A 123 -40.12 11.40 -33.93
CA ALA A 123 -41.29 10.79 -34.58
C ALA A 123 -42.61 11.42 -34.13
N ALA A 124 -42.67 11.99 -32.93
CA ALA A 124 -43.82 12.76 -32.47
C ALA A 124 -43.89 14.15 -33.12
N ALA A 125 -42.74 14.75 -33.42
CA ALA A 125 -42.61 16.00 -34.17
C ALA A 125 -42.70 15.79 -35.71
N ASP A 126 -43.57 14.90 -36.17
CA ASP A 126 -43.75 14.61 -37.61
C ASP A 126 -44.50 15.75 -38.33
N ASP A 127 -44.02 16.13 -39.52
CA ASP A 127 -44.62 17.16 -40.38
C ASP A 127 -44.74 16.61 -41.81
N GLN A 128 -45.92 16.77 -42.43
CA GLN A 128 -46.23 16.20 -43.74
C GLN A 128 -45.38 16.75 -44.90
N VAL A 129 -44.69 17.87 -44.68
CA VAL A 129 -43.94 18.59 -45.72
C VAL A 129 -42.42 18.49 -45.53
N ILE A 130 -41.96 17.74 -44.51
CA ILE A 130 -40.56 17.59 -44.14
C ILE A 130 -40.19 16.11 -44.11
N TRP A 131 -39.18 15.72 -44.89
CA TRP A 131 -38.66 14.35 -44.91
C TRP A 131 -37.24 14.31 -44.37
N LEU A 132 -37.05 13.59 -43.27
CA LEU A 132 -35.73 13.35 -42.69
C LEU A 132 -35.02 12.21 -43.44
N GLN A 133 -33.76 12.45 -43.81
CA GLN A 133 -32.92 11.48 -44.52
C GLN A 133 -31.76 10.99 -43.65
N ARG A 134 -31.20 11.87 -42.82
CA ARG A 134 -30.07 11.54 -41.96
C ARG A 134 -30.20 12.21 -40.60
N ILE A 135 -30.04 11.40 -39.57
CA ILE A 135 -30.02 11.83 -38.17
C ILE A 135 -28.66 11.43 -37.62
N MET A 136 -27.90 12.39 -37.13
CA MET A 136 -26.57 12.19 -36.55
C MET A 136 -26.54 12.75 -35.13
N LEU A 137 -26.04 11.96 -34.19
CA LEU A 137 -25.83 12.36 -32.81
C LEU A 137 -24.37 12.14 -32.43
N THR A 138 -23.65 13.22 -32.14
CA THR A 138 -22.24 13.19 -31.75
C THR A 138 -22.03 14.05 -30.51
N ASN A 139 -21.63 13.46 -29.38
CA ASN A 139 -21.35 14.19 -28.14
C ASN A 139 -22.47 15.19 -27.76
N ASP A 140 -23.73 14.72 -27.76
CA ASP A 140 -24.95 15.53 -27.54
C ASP A 140 -25.31 16.58 -28.61
N ALA A 141 -24.47 16.77 -29.64
CA ALA A 141 -24.82 17.58 -30.80
C ALA A 141 -25.69 16.77 -31.78
N LEU A 142 -26.92 17.23 -32.00
CA LEU A 142 -27.85 16.67 -32.97
C LEU A 142 -27.73 17.41 -34.31
N THR A 143 -27.56 16.65 -35.39
CA THR A 143 -27.61 17.13 -36.76
C THR A 143 -28.68 16.37 -37.53
N LEU A 144 -29.57 17.10 -38.19
CA LEU A 144 -30.64 16.58 -39.01
C LEU A 144 -30.45 17.05 -40.45
N GLN A 145 -30.59 16.13 -41.39
CA GLN A 145 -30.58 16.42 -42.82
C GLN A 145 -31.82 15.82 -43.44
N GLY A 146 -32.42 16.57 -44.35
CA GLY A 146 -33.65 16.18 -44.97
C GLY A 146 -33.98 17.02 -46.20
N ARG A 147 -35.21 16.82 -46.67
CA ARG A 147 -35.79 17.57 -47.78
C ARG A 147 -37.11 18.21 -47.35
N THR A 148 -37.44 19.35 -47.94
CA THR A 148 -38.72 20.01 -47.76
C THR A 148 -39.20 20.60 -49.08
N LEU A 149 -40.52 20.60 -49.28
CA LEU A 149 -41.17 21.34 -50.37
C LEU A 149 -41.52 22.79 -49.95
N GLN A 150 -41.54 23.07 -48.64
CA GLN A 150 -41.92 24.36 -48.08
C GLN A 150 -40.87 24.82 -47.07
N PRO A 151 -39.83 25.55 -47.48
CA PRO A 151 -38.77 26.00 -46.56
C PRO A 151 -39.28 26.97 -45.50
N GLN A 152 -40.47 27.55 -45.69
CA GLN A 152 -41.10 28.46 -44.74
C GLN A 152 -41.66 27.76 -43.50
N THR A 153 -41.93 26.44 -43.55
CA THR A 153 -42.42 25.67 -42.40
C THR A 153 -41.29 25.19 -41.48
N LEU A 154 -40.06 25.10 -42.00
CA LEU A 154 -38.88 24.64 -41.24
C LEU A 154 -38.63 25.40 -39.92
N PRO A 155 -38.65 26.75 -39.87
CA PRO A 155 -38.42 27.46 -38.60
C PRO A 155 -39.51 27.18 -37.57
N THR A 156 -40.75 26.98 -38.02
CA THR A 156 -41.89 26.67 -37.14
C THR A 156 -41.76 25.26 -36.58
N TRP A 157 -41.44 24.29 -37.43
CA TRP A 157 -41.16 22.91 -37.02
C TRP A 157 -39.99 22.83 -36.02
N LEU A 158 -38.89 23.55 -36.26
CA LEU A 158 -37.77 23.62 -35.32
C LEU A 158 -38.14 24.31 -34.00
N ALA A 159 -39.09 25.25 -34.00
CA ALA A 159 -39.58 25.87 -32.77
C ALA A 159 -40.35 24.87 -31.88
N GLU A 160 -41.05 23.91 -32.48
CA GLU A 160 -41.77 22.85 -31.75
C GLU A 160 -40.82 21.94 -30.97
N PHE A 161 -39.55 21.84 -31.36
CA PHE A 161 -38.56 21.00 -30.68
C PHE A 161 -38.30 21.45 -29.23
N SER A 162 -38.56 22.72 -28.92
CA SER A 162 -38.49 23.25 -27.56
C SER A 162 -39.51 22.63 -26.58
N SER A 163 -40.56 22.00 -27.10
CA SER A 163 -41.60 21.32 -26.32
C SER A 163 -41.23 19.88 -25.94
N TYR A 164 -40.25 19.29 -26.63
CA TYR A 164 -39.83 17.91 -26.41
C TYR A 164 -38.64 17.83 -25.45
N PRO A 165 -38.70 17.01 -24.39
CA PRO A 165 -37.66 16.94 -23.37
C PRO A 165 -36.27 16.61 -23.93
N ALA A 166 -36.16 15.65 -24.87
CA ALA A 166 -34.87 15.23 -25.40
C ALA A 166 -34.29 16.20 -26.45
N LEU A 167 -35.13 17.04 -27.06
CA LEU A 167 -34.72 17.99 -28.10
C LEU A 167 -34.45 19.39 -27.53
N LYS A 168 -35.11 19.78 -26.43
CA LYS A 168 -34.97 21.09 -25.78
C LYS A 168 -33.55 21.37 -25.27
N GLU A 169 -32.82 20.35 -24.83
CA GLU A 169 -31.44 20.50 -24.33
C GLU A 169 -30.40 20.63 -25.45
N ARG A 170 -30.81 20.60 -26.72
CA ARG A 170 -29.92 20.50 -27.88
C ARG A 170 -30.15 21.66 -28.86
N PRO A 171 -29.45 22.79 -28.69
CA PRO A 171 -29.65 23.96 -29.53
C PRO A 171 -29.06 23.74 -30.95
N PHE A 172 -29.84 24.11 -31.96
CA PHE A 172 -29.41 24.21 -33.35
C PHE A 172 -28.89 25.62 -33.62
N GLY A 173 -27.78 25.73 -34.34
CA GLY A 173 -27.14 27.02 -34.63
C GLY A 173 -26.64 27.18 -36.06
N VAL A 174 -26.64 26.12 -36.87
CA VAL A 174 -26.26 26.18 -38.28
C VAL A 174 -27.43 25.69 -39.11
N PHE A 175 -27.76 26.48 -40.13
CA PHE A 175 -28.81 26.18 -41.07
C PHE A 175 -28.31 26.41 -42.49
N GLU A 176 -28.37 25.37 -43.30
CA GLU A 176 -28.04 25.43 -44.72
C GLU A 176 -29.21 24.88 -45.53
N ILE A 177 -29.63 25.64 -46.53
CA ILE A 177 -30.54 25.18 -47.57
C ILE A 177 -29.78 25.13 -48.89
N ARG A 178 -29.91 24.03 -49.61
CA ARG A 178 -29.45 23.88 -50.99
C ARG A 178 -30.63 23.53 -51.88
N ASP A 179 -30.75 24.24 -52.98
CA ASP A 179 -31.71 23.92 -54.03
C ASP A 179 -31.12 22.81 -54.92
N GLU A 180 -31.79 21.66 -54.97
CA GLU A 180 -31.43 20.50 -55.80
C GLU A 180 -32.43 20.28 -56.96
N GLY A 181 -33.09 21.33 -57.45
CA GLY A 181 -33.93 21.26 -58.65
C GLY A 181 -35.20 20.42 -58.44
N GLU A 182 -35.44 19.39 -59.26
CA GLU A 182 -36.73 18.67 -59.31
C GLU A 182 -37.06 17.84 -58.05
N LEU A 183 -36.12 17.68 -57.12
CA LEU A 183 -36.27 16.81 -55.94
C LEU A 183 -36.57 17.58 -54.63
N GLY A 184 -36.81 18.89 -54.72
CA GLY A 184 -37.09 19.76 -53.57
C GLY A 184 -35.83 20.36 -52.92
N LEU A 185 -36.03 21.14 -51.85
CA LEU A 185 -34.94 21.83 -51.16
C LEU A 185 -34.32 20.90 -50.13
N GLN A 186 -33.01 20.69 -50.19
CA GLN A 186 -32.26 19.96 -49.17
C GLN A 186 -31.91 20.92 -48.03
N PHE A 187 -32.20 20.51 -46.80
CA PHE A 187 -31.80 21.26 -45.61
C PHE A 187 -30.83 20.45 -44.75
N THR A 188 -29.91 21.15 -44.11
CA THR A 188 -29.08 20.64 -43.02
C THR A 188 -29.21 21.59 -41.83
N VAL A 189 -29.59 21.04 -40.68
CA VAL A 189 -29.71 21.78 -39.43
C VAL A 189 -28.90 21.07 -38.35
N GLY A 190 -28.07 21.81 -37.61
CA GLY A 190 -27.20 21.21 -36.60
C GLY A 190 -26.58 22.22 -35.64
N HIS A 191 -25.74 21.73 -34.74
CA HIS A 191 -25.02 22.55 -33.76
C HIS A 191 -23.96 23.47 -34.42
N LEU A 192 -23.62 24.60 -33.78
CA LEU A 192 -22.65 25.61 -34.29
C LEU A 192 -21.32 25.02 -34.79
N ASP A 193 -20.86 23.92 -34.20
CA ASP A 193 -19.60 23.28 -34.60
C ASP A 193 -19.64 22.66 -36.00
N HIS A 194 -20.83 22.37 -36.56
CA HIS A 194 -20.97 21.81 -37.91
C HIS A 194 -20.56 22.80 -39.01
N ALA A 195 -20.75 24.11 -38.81
CA ALA A 195 -20.41 25.15 -39.79
C ALA A 195 -18.92 25.15 -40.15
N ARG A 196 -18.03 24.85 -39.19
CA ARG A 196 -16.58 24.81 -39.45
C ARG A 196 -16.17 23.72 -40.45
N ASN A 197 -16.89 22.61 -40.49
CA ASN A 197 -16.55 21.48 -41.36
C ASN A 197 -17.12 21.62 -42.77
N VAL A 198 -18.26 22.30 -42.93
CA VAL A 198 -18.87 22.48 -44.25
C VAL A 198 -18.15 23.55 -45.07
N SER A 199 -17.71 24.65 -44.45
CA SER A 199 -16.88 25.67 -45.14
C SER A 199 -15.56 25.10 -45.68
N ALA A 200 -14.98 24.11 -45.00
CA ALA A 200 -13.78 23.41 -45.46
C ALA A 200 -14.03 22.49 -46.68
N SER A 201 -15.28 22.05 -46.89
CA SER A 201 -15.68 21.21 -48.03
C SER A 201 -16.10 22.02 -49.26
N ALA A 202 -16.67 23.21 -49.08
CA ALA A 202 -17.10 24.10 -50.16
C ALA A 202 -15.93 24.78 -50.91
N GLY A 203 -14.74 24.86 -50.29
CA GLY A 203 -13.53 25.44 -50.90
C GLY A 203 -12.71 24.49 -51.80
N ARG A 204 -13.17 23.25 -52.05
CA ARG A 204 -12.40 22.24 -52.81
C ARG A 204 -12.95 21.88 -54.18
N SER A 205 -13.94 22.60 -54.69
CA SER A 205 -14.49 22.35 -56.03
C SER A 205 -14.47 23.60 -56.90
N GLN A 206 -13.30 23.89 -57.47
CA GLN A 206 -13.20 24.45 -58.81
C GLN A 206 -11.88 23.97 -59.44
N PRO A 207 -11.90 23.44 -60.67
CA PRO A 207 -10.70 23.02 -61.39
C PRO A 207 -9.81 24.21 -61.79
#